data_AF-A0A936E7U3-F1
#
_entry.id   AF-A0A936E7U3-F1
#
_cell.length_a   1.000
_cell.length_b   1.000
_cell.length_c   1.000
_cell.angle_alpha   90.00
_cell.angle_beta   90.00
_cell.angle_gamma   90.00
#
_symmetry.space_group_name_H-M   'P 1'
#
loop_
_entity.id
_entity.type
_entity.pdbx_description
1 polymer ?
#
loop_
_entity_poly.entity_id
_entity_poly.type
_entity_poly.pdbx_seq_one_letter_code
_entity_poly.pdbx_strand_id
1 'polypeptide(L)'
;MLSVSGQAILETIIAGATIPEVAAMCATYYSQTSIPERKEKYQRILVSLRHLPYLPQSVRFTIQKLYEDAKHHDKQVEGYEAQIAVALDKYKVIDETTGEIIITANEAVEIMKTAPSVNERFVNVFIAECGIDMRRFPTAGHLVSFWWLQPRKESIR
;
A
#
# COMPACT_ATOMS: atom_id res chain seq x y z
N MET A 1 0.99 2.75 -3.71
CA MET A 1 0.60 2.32 -5.07
C MET A 1 -0.65 3.03 -5.58
N LEU A 2 -0.46 3.81 -6.66
CA LEU A 2 -1.56 4.31 -7.51
C LEU A 2 -2.29 3.13 -8.17
N SER A 3 -3.60 3.26 -8.39
CA SER A 3 -4.35 2.27 -9.17
C SER A 3 -3.93 2.29 -10.64
N VAL A 4 -4.11 1.18 -11.36
CA VAL A 4 -3.84 1.07 -12.81
C VAL A 4 -4.54 2.19 -13.59
N SER A 5 -5.78 2.52 -13.24
CA SER A 5 -6.50 3.64 -13.85
C SER A 5 -5.86 5.00 -13.57
N GLY A 6 -5.35 5.22 -12.35
CA GLY A 6 -4.68 6.47 -11.98
C GLY A 6 -3.33 6.63 -12.69
N GLN A 7 -2.58 5.53 -12.82
CA GLN A 7 -1.35 5.49 -13.60
C GLN A 7 -1.61 5.83 -15.08
N ALA A 8 -2.63 5.21 -15.69
CA ALA A 8 -2.97 5.47 -17.08
C ALA A 8 -3.40 6.94 -17.33
N ILE A 9 -4.16 7.54 -16.41
CA ILE A 9 -4.48 8.98 -16.46
C ILE A 9 -3.20 9.81 -16.42
N LEU A 10 -2.31 9.58 -15.44
CA LEU A 10 -1.07 10.36 -15.30
C LEU A 10 -0.16 10.22 -16.52
N GLU A 11 -0.05 9.02 -17.09
CA GLU A 11 0.75 8.77 -18.30
C GLU A 11 0.22 9.56 -19.50
N THR A 12 -1.11 9.68 -19.67
CA THR A 12 -1.66 10.54 -20.73
C THR A 12 -1.41 12.04 -20.50
N ILE A 13 -1.45 12.50 -19.25
CA ILE A 13 -1.13 13.89 -18.90
C ILE A 13 0.35 14.17 -19.20
N ILE A 14 1.25 13.25 -18.84
CA ILE A 14 2.69 13.37 -19.12
C ILE A 14 2.94 13.37 -20.64
N ALA A 15 2.21 12.55 -21.40
CA ALA A 15 2.29 12.49 -22.87
C ALA A 15 1.74 13.74 -23.58
N GLY A 16 1.19 14.71 -22.85
CA GLY A 16 0.73 15.98 -23.42
C GLY A 16 -0.76 16.02 -23.75
N ALA A 17 -1.58 15.10 -23.21
CA ALA A 17 -3.03 15.19 -23.39
C ALA A 17 -3.56 16.54 -22.89
N THR A 18 -4.39 17.17 -23.71
CA THR A 18 -5.06 18.44 -23.41
C THR A 18 -6.56 18.27 -23.22
N ILE A 19 -7.14 17.17 -23.70
CA ILE A 19 -8.57 16.88 -23.66
C ILE A 19 -8.89 16.04 -22.40
N PRO A 20 -9.69 16.57 -21.45
CA PRO A 20 -10.05 15.86 -20.20
C PRO A 20 -10.68 14.49 -20.43
N GLU A 21 -11.52 14.34 -21.45
CA GLU A 21 -12.20 13.10 -21.80
C GLU A 21 -11.20 12.02 -22.22
N VAL A 22 -10.17 12.38 -22.99
CA VAL A 22 -9.13 11.44 -23.43
C VAL A 22 -8.39 10.86 -22.23
N ALA A 23 -8.01 11.71 -21.28
CA ALA A 23 -7.35 11.26 -20.05
C ALA A 23 -8.31 10.46 -19.15
N ALA A 24 -9.56 10.91 -18.98
CA ALA A 24 -10.55 10.23 -18.14
C ALA A 24 -10.95 8.85 -18.67
N MET A 25 -11.00 8.67 -20.01
CA MET A 25 -11.32 7.40 -20.65
C MET A 25 -10.31 6.30 -20.35
N CYS A 26 -9.06 6.64 -20.02
CA CYS A 26 -8.05 5.68 -19.57
C CYS A 26 -8.44 4.97 -18.27
N ALA A 27 -9.37 5.55 -17.49
CA ALA A 27 -9.95 4.89 -16.33
C ALA A 27 -11.12 3.97 -16.74
N THR A 28 -10.79 2.88 -17.45
CA THR A 28 -11.73 1.93 -18.07
C THR A 28 -12.81 1.38 -17.14
N TYR A 29 -12.50 1.25 -15.85
CA TYR A 29 -13.48 0.80 -14.84
C TYR A 29 -14.58 1.86 -14.56
N TYR A 30 -14.24 3.15 -14.61
CA TYR A 30 -15.18 4.25 -14.35
C TYR A 30 -15.85 4.79 -15.62
N SER A 31 -15.29 4.52 -16.80
CA SER A 31 -15.88 4.95 -18.08
C SER A 31 -17.17 4.20 -18.45
N GLN A 32 -17.48 3.09 -17.75
CA GLN A 32 -18.78 2.40 -17.85
C GLN A 32 -19.86 3.16 -17.06
N THR A 33 -20.53 4.10 -17.73
CA THR A 33 -21.53 5.00 -17.12
C THR A 33 -22.93 4.39 -16.93
N SER A 34 -23.10 3.11 -17.28
CA SER A 34 -24.37 2.37 -17.09
C SER A 34 -24.76 2.21 -15.62
N ILE A 35 -23.79 2.34 -14.69
CA ILE A 35 -24.02 2.30 -13.24
C ILE A 35 -23.97 3.73 -12.67
N PRO A 36 -25.00 4.20 -11.92
CA PRO A 36 -25.08 5.58 -11.43
C PRO A 36 -23.85 6.06 -10.65
N GLU A 37 -23.35 5.26 -9.71
CA GLU A 37 -22.16 5.61 -8.90
C GLU A 37 -20.89 5.77 -9.75
N ARG A 38 -20.74 4.94 -10.80
CA ARG A 38 -19.59 5.01 -11.71
C ARG A 38 -19.66 6.27 -12.57
N LYS A 39 -20.87 6.64 -13.01
CA LYS A 39 -21.11 7.90 -13.73
C LYS A 39 -20.74 9.11 -12.88
N GLU A 40 -21.13 9.14 -11.60
CA GLU A 40 -20.74 10.23 -10.69
C GLU A 40 -19.22 10.31 -10.53
N LYS A 41 -18.55 9.17 -10.32
CA LYS A 41 -17.09 9.14 -10.17
C LYS A 41 -16.37 9.57 -11.45
N TYR A 42 -16.87 9.19 -12.62
CA TYR A 42 -16.36 9.65 -13.91
C TYR A 42 -16.50 11.18 -14.07
N GLN A 43 -17.66 11.74 -13.70
CA GLN A 43 -17.88 13.19 -13.72
C GLN A 43 -16.91 13.93 -12.78
N ARG A 44 -16.64 13.38 -11.59
CA ARG A 44 -15.63 13.94 -10.67
C ARG A 44 -14.24 13.98 -11.30
N ILE A 45 -13.84 12.92 -12.02
CA ILE A 45 -12.56 12.88 -12.74
C ILE A 45 -12.50 13.99 -13.80
N LEU A 46 -13.55 14.16 -14.61
CA LEU A 46 -13.62 15.24 -15.61
C LEU A 46 -13.49 16.62 -14.96
N VAL A 47 -14.19 16.87 -13.86
CA VAL A 47 -14.11 18.13 -13.11
C VAL A 47 -12.69 18.38 -12.59
N SER A 48 -12.01 17.34 -12.09
CA SER A 48 -10.61 17.43 -11.64
C SER A 48 -9.64 17.73 -12.80
N LEU A 49 -9.96 17.30 -14.02
CA LEU A 49 -9.14 17.50 -15.21
C LEU A 49 -9.51 18.76 -16.02
N ARG A 50 -10.44 19.60 -15.55
CA ARG A 50 -10.92 20.78 -16.28
C ARG A 50 -9.81 21.75 -16.75
N HIS A 51 -8.69 21.78 -16.04
CA HIS A 51 -7.56 22.66 -16.31
C HIS A 51 -6.47 22.02 -17.17
N LEU A 52 -6.66 20.75 -17.58
CA LEU A 52 -5.73 20.02 -18.42
C LEU A 52 -5.37 20.74 -19.74
N PRO A 53 -6.30 21.43 -20.44
CA PRO A 53 -5.95 22.17 -21.66
C PRO A 53 -4.93 23.28 -21.43
N TYR A 54 -4.91 23.87 -20.22
CA TYR A 54 -4.08 25.01 -19.87
C TYR A 54 -2.82 24.62 -19.08
N LEU A 55 -2.59 23.31 -18.92
CA LEU A 55 -1.52 22.81 -18.06
C LEU A 55 -0.14 23.10 -18.70
N PRO A 56 0.72 23.92 -18.07
CA PRO A 56 2.04 24.26 -18.61
C PRO A 56 2.97 23.05 -18.69
N GLN A 57 3.95 23.12 -19.61
CA GLN A 57 4.94 22.05 -19.76
C GLN A 57 5.78 21.82 -18.50
N SER A 58 6.06 22.87 -17.73
CA SER A 58 6.78 22.78 -16.45
C SER A 58 6.03 21.92 -15.43
N VAL A 59 4.70 22.06 -15.36
CA VAL A 59 3.86 21.26 -14.45
C VAL A 59 3.81 19.80 -14.92
N ARG A 60 3.74 19.55 -16.23
CA ARG A 60 3.82 18.18 -16.78
C ARG A 60 5.13 17.51 -16.42
N PHE A 61 6.24 18.25 -16.52
CA PHE A 61 7.55 17.77 -16.10
C PHE A 61 7.60 17.46 -14.59
N THR A 62 7.03 18.31 -13.73
CA THR A 62 6.93 18.03 -12.29
C THR A 62 6.10 16.77 -12.01
N ILE A 63 4.94 16.61 -12.65
CA ILE A 63 4.10 15.41 -12.52
C ILE A 63 4.87 14.18 -12.95
N GLN A 64 5.62 14.26 -14.07
CA GLN A 64 6.47 13.18 -14.53
C GLN A 64 7.51 12.78 -13.48
N LYS A 65 8.21 13.74 -12.88
CA LYS A 65 9.22 13.45 -11.85
C LYS A 65 8.61 12.80 -10.60
N LEU A 66 7.50 13.34 -10.11
CA LEU A 66 6.79 12.75 -8.97
C LEU A 66 6.26 11.34 -9.29
N TYR A 67 5.84 11.09 -10.52
CA TYR A 67 5.38 9.77 -10.97
C TYR A 67 6.53 8.77 -11.05
N GLU A 68 7.68 9.17 -11.60
CA GLU A 68 8.90 8.37 -11.64
C GLU A 68 9.38 8.03 -10.22
N ASP A 69 9.40 9.01 -9.30
CA ASP A 69 9.77 8.82 -7.90
C ASP A 69 8.81 7.86 -7.19
N ALA A 70 7.48 8.02 -7.42
CA ALA A 70 6.49 7.12 -6.86
C ALA A 70 6.69 5.67 -7.35
N LYS A 71 6.95 5.47 -8.64
CA LYS A 71 7.27 4.15 -9.22
C LYS A 71 8.56 3.57 -8.63
N HIS A 72 9.58 4.42 -8.45
CA HIS A 72 10.84 4.00 -7.85
C HIS A 72 10.65 3.54 -6.40
N HIS A 73 9.89 4.29 -5.60
CA HIS A 73 9.57 3.91 -4.22
C HIS A 73 8.72 2.65 -4.15
N ASP A 74 7.71 2.50 -5.02
CA ASP A 74 6.91 1.26 -5.08
C ASP A 74 7.82 0.03 -5.33
N LYS A 75 8.79 0.14 -6.25
CA LYS A 75 9.78 -0.92 -6.50
C LYS A 75 10.74 -1.15 -5.33
N GLN A 76 11.17 -0.10 -4.63
CA GLN A 76 11.99 -0.25 -3.43
C GLN A 76 11.23 -0.99 -2.33
N VAL A 77 9.95 -0.68 -2.13
CA VAL A 77 9.09 -1.35 -1.15
C VAL A 77 8.99 -2.85 -1.43
N GLU A 78 8.77 -3.25 -2.69
CA GLU A 78 8.80 -4.66 -3.10
C GLU A 78 10.16 -5.32 -2.78
N GLY A 79 11.26 -4.60 -3.03
CA GLY A 79 12.60 -5.06 -2.72
C GLY A 79 12.85 -5.26 -1.22
N TYR A 80 12.40 -4.33 -0.38
CA TYR A 80 12.52 -4.45 1.08
C TYR A 80 11.64 -5.57 1.62
N GLU A 81 10.43 -5.77 1.08
CA GLU A 81 9.57 -6.89 1.47
C GLU A 81 10.20 -8.25 1.19
N ALA A 82 10.83 -8.40 0.01
CA ALA A 82 11.58 -9.61 -0.30
C ALA A 82 12.76 -9.83 0.65
N GLN A 83 13.49 -8.77 1.01
CA GLN A 83 14.60 -8.85 1.96
C GLN A 83 14.13 -9.21 3.36
N ILE A 84 13.01 -8.62 3.82
CA ILE A 84 12.38 -8.97 5.10
C ILE A 84 12.01 -10.45 5.10
N ALA A 85 11.33 -10.96 4.07
CA ALA A 85 10.95 -12.37 4.00
C ALA A 85 12.15 -13.31 4.13
N VAL A 86 13.26 -13.01 3.43
CA VAL A 86 14.51 -13.80 3.51
C VAL A 86 15.16 -13.71 4.89
N ALA A 87 15.11 -12.54 5.54
CA ALA A 87 15.67 -12.36 6.88
C ALA A 87 14.84 -13.09 7.94
N LEU A 88 13.51 -13.06 7.82
CA LEU A 88 12.59 -13.71 8.77
C LEU A 88 12.73 -15.23 8.76
N ASP A 89 12.99 -15.85 7.62
CA ASP A 89 13.20 -17.31 7.53
C ASP A 89 14.33 -17.81 8.46
N LYS A 90 15.32 -16.95 8.72
CA LYS A 90 16.46 -17.25 9.60
C LYS A 90 16.26 -16.77 11.03
N TYR A 91 15.25 -15.95 11.28
CA TYR A 91 15.05 -15.28 12.55
C TYR A 91 14.34 -16.20 13.55
N LYS A 92 14.98 -16.41 14.69
CA LYS A 92 14.49 -17.24 15.79
C LYS A 92 14.92 -16.64 17.12
N VAL A 93 14.06 -16.77 18.11
CA VAL A 93 14.37 -16.41 19.49
C VAL A 93 14.79 -17.69 20.23
N ILE A 94 15.95 -17.62 20.85
CA ILE A 94 16.51 -18.69 21.68
C ILE A 94 16.52 -18.25 23.14
N ASP A 95 16.30 -19.19 24.04
CA ASP A 95 16.53 -18.98 25.46
C ASP A 95 18.05 -18.93 25.71
N GLU A 96 18.55 -17.82 26.27
CA GLU A 96 19.98 -17.63 26.52
C GLU A 96 20.53 -18.58 27.59
N THR A 97 19.66 -19.12 28.45
CA THR A 97 20.04 -19.98 29.58
C THR A 97 20.02 -21.46 29.18
N THR A 98 19.03 -21.89 28.40
CA THR A 98 18.88 -23.30 27.99
C THR A 98 19.40 -23.58 26.57
N GLY A 99 19.56 -22.55 25.72
CA GLY A 99 19.91 -22.68 24.31
C GLY A 99 18.77 -23.21 23.44
N GLU A 100 17.58 -23.40 24.00
CA GLU A 100 16.42 -23.93 23.28
C GLU A 100 15.75 -22.84 22.43
N ILE A 101 15.20 -23.24 21.29
CA ILE A 101 14.42 -22.34 20.43
C ILE A 101 13.06 -22.11 21.10
N ILE A 102 12.78 -20.87 21.46
CA ILE A 102 11.49 -20.47 22.05
C ILE A 102 10.44 -20.35 20.94
N ILE A 103 10.77 -19.64 19.86
CA ILE A 103 9.86 -19.43 18.72
C ILE A 103 10.64 -18.96 17.49
N THR A 104 10.22 -19.40 16.31
CA THR A 104 10.70 -18.92 15.01
C THR A 104 9.82 -17.81 14.45
N ALA A 105 10.35 -16.97 13.56
CA ALA A 105 9.55 -15.92 12.94
C ALA A 105 8.35 -16.47 12.17
N ASN A 106 8.51 -17.59 11.46
CA ASN A 106 7.42 -18.23 10.71
C ASN A 106 6.28 -18.70 11.62
N GLU A 107 6.60 -19.26 12.80
CA GLU A 107 5.60 -19.62 13.80
C GLU A 107 4.87 -18.37 14.35
N ALA A 108 5.62 -17.30 14.62
CA ALA A 108 5.02 -16.04 15.05
C ALA A 108 4.09 -15.43 13.98
N VAL A 109 4.45 -15.55 12.69
CA VAL A 109 3.62 -15.11 11.56
C VAL A 109 2.29 -15.86 11.54
N GLU A 110 2.32 -17.19 11.65
CA GLU A 110 1.11 -18.00 11.64
C GLU A 110 0.20 -17.72 12.84
N ILE A 111 0.77 -17.48 14.02
CA ILE A 111 0.01 -17.06 15.21
C ILE A 111 -0.67 -15.71 14.97
N MET A 112 0.06 -14.70 14.49
CA MET A 112 -0.51 -13.36 14.30
C MET A 112 -1.55 -13.29 13.17
N LYS A 113 -1.44 -14.13 12.14
CA LYS A 113 -2.44 -14.24 11.06
C LYS A 113 -3.80 -14.77 11.54
N THR A 114 -3.88 -15.35 12.74
CA THR A 114 -5.17 -15.72 13.35
C THR A 114 -6.02 -14.50 13.75
N ALA A 115 -5.39 -13.33 13.92
CA ALA A 115 -6.11 -12.11 14.25
C ALA A 115 -6.88 -11.57 13.03
N PRO A 116 -8.13 -11.14 13.21
CA PRO A 116 -8.92 -10.60 12.10
C PRO A 116 -8.24 -9.35 11.54
N SER A 117 -8.21 -9.26 10.21
CA SER A 117 -7.64 -8.12 9.46
C SER A 117 -6.12 -8.00 9.42
N VAL A 118 -5.40 -8.96 9.99
CA VAL A 118 -3.93 -9.03 9.90
C VAL A 118 -3.54 -9.83 8.65
N ASN A 119 -2.74 -9.24 7.77
CA ASN A 119 -2.19 -9.94 6.60
C ASN A 119 -0.69 -10.23 6.79
N GLU A 120 -0.16 -11.16 6.01
CA GLU A 120 1.23 -11.62 6.16
C GLU A 120 2.25 -10.51 5.98
N ARG A 121 2.05 -9.62 4.99
CA ARG A 121 2.91 -8.45 4.77
C ARG A 121 3.00 -7.57 6.02
N PHE A 122 1.86 -7.31 6.65
CA PHE A 122 1.78 -6.54 7.88
C PHE A 122 2.58 -7.21 9.00
N VAL A 123 2.42 -8.52 9.17
CA VAL A 123 3.14 -9.26 10.21
C VAL A 123 4.64 -9.28 9.95
N ASN A 124 5.06 -9.46 8.70
CA ASN A 124 6.47 -9.50 8.34
C ASN A 124 7.17 -8.16 8.66
N VAL A 125 6.54 -7.04 8.30
CA VAL A 125 7.03 -5.69 8.66
C VAL A 125 7.01 -5.50 10.18
N PHE A 126 5.94 -5.91 10.85
CA PHE A 126 5.83 -5.84 12.30
C PHE A 126 7.01 -6.55 12.99
N ILE A 127 7.32 -7.78 12.57
CA ILE A 127 8.42 -8.55 13.15
C ILE A 127 9.77 -7.90 12.83
N ALA A 128 9.95 -7.37 11.61
CA ALA A 128 11.18 -6.69 11.23
C ALA A 128 11.45 -5.44 12.09
N GLU A 129 10.41 -4.71 12.49
CA GLU A 129 10.53 -3.51 13.31
C GLU A 129 10.64 -3.80 14.81
N CYS A 130 9.82 -4.73 15.31
CA CYS A 130 9.64 -4.96 16.74
C CYS A 130 10.36 -6.20 17.28
N GLY A 131 10.73 -7.13 16.40
CA GLY A 131 11.11 -8.51 16.73
C GLY A 131 9.89 -9.41 17.04
N ILE A 132 10.16 -10.67 17.42
CA ILE A 132 9.12 -11.64 17.86
C ILE A 132 9.05 -11.80 19.38
N ASP A 133 9.85 -11.04 20.13
CA ASP A 133 9.85 -11.09 21.60
C ASP A 133 8.69 -10.28 22.19
N MET A 134 7.58 -10.97 22.46
CA MET A 134 6.37 -10.38 23.02
C MET A 134 6.53 -9.95 24.49
N ARG A 135 7.63 -10.27 25.18
CA ARG A 135 7.91 -9.74 26.54
C ARG A 135 8.03 -8.21 26.53
N ARG A 136 8.33 -7.62 25.37
CA ARG A 136 8.37 -6.16 25.15
C ARG A 136 6.98 -5.51 25.20
N PHE A 137 5.90 -6.28 25.02
CA PHE A 137 4.52 -5.83 25.12
C PHE A 137 3.80 -6.59 26.24
N PRO A 138 3.89 -6.13 27.50
CA PRO A 138 3.37 -6.87 28.65
C PRO A 138 1.87 -7.17 28.59
N THR A 139 1.10 -6.38 27.83
CA THR A 139 -0.33 -6.62 27.58
C THR A 139 -0.67 -6.34 26.12
N ALA A 140 -1.76 -6.95 25.62
CA ALA A 140 -2.29 -6.68 24.28
C ALA A 140 -2.60 -5.18 24.04
N GLY A 141 -2.95 -4.44 25.09
CA GLY A 141 -3.15 -2.98 25.02
C GLY A 141 -1.87 -2.21 24.67
N HIS A 142 -0.70 -2.65 25.12
CA HIS A 142 0.59 -2.05 24.76
C HIS A 142 0.95 -2.30 23.29
N LEU A 143 0.62 -3.49 22.78
CA LEU A 143 0.80 -3.83 21.37
C LEU A 143 -0.09 -2.96 20.46
N VAL A 144 -1.37 -2.83 20.82
CA VAL A 144 -2.36 -2.05 20.07
C VAL A 144 -2.06 -0.55 20.11
N SER A 145 -1.61 -0.02 21.26
CA SER A 145 -1.27 1.40 21.41
C SER A 145 -0.02 1.79 20.63
N PHE A 146 0.98 0.91 20.55
CA PHE A 146 2.21 1.16 19.81
C PHE A 146 1.97 1.25 18.29
N TRP A 147 1.13 0.38 17.73
CA TRP A 147 0.96 0.29 16.28
C TRP A 147 -0.16 1.16 15.68
N TRP A 148 -0.86 1.95 16.50
CA TRP A 148 -2.02 2.72 16.05
C TRP A 148 -2.98 1.85 15.21
N LEU A 149 -3.16 0.58 15.58
CA LEU A 149 -4.04 -0.34 14.86
C LEU A 149 -5.47 0.16 15.02
N GLN A 150 -5.96 0.92 14.04
CA GLN A 150 -7.39 1.10 13.87
C GLN A 150 -7.95 -0.27 13.49
N PRO A 151 -8.80 -0.91 14.31
CA PRO A 151 -9.47 -2.14 13.90
C PRO A 151 -10.18 -1.87 12.58
N ARG A 152 -10.00 -2.77 11.61
CA ARG A 152 -10.66 -2.65 10.31
C ARG A 152 -12.16 -2.51 10.57
N LYS A 153 -12.78 -1.42 10.10
CA LYS A 153 -14.23 -1.39 9.92
C LYS A 153 -14.55 -2.43 8.86
N GLU A 154 -15.01 -3.61 9.25
CA GLU A 154 -15.64 -4.53 8.32
C GLU A 154 -16.80 -3.78 7.66
N SER A 155 -16.68 -3.52 6.37
CA SER A 155 -17.84 -3.18 5.56
C SER A 155 -18.74 -4.42 5.58
N ILE A 156 -19.85 -4.33 6.28
CA ILE A 156 -20.96 -5.28 6.19
C ILE A 156 -21.23 -5.49 4.69
N ARG A 157 -21.05 -6.72 4.23
CA ARG A 157 -21.47 -7.17 2.90
C ARG A 157 -22.99 -7.25 2.86
#